data_AF-A0A8D2F663-F1
#
_entry.id   AF-A0A8D2F663-F1
#
_cell.length_a   1.000
_cell.length_b   1.000
_cell.length_c   1.000
_cell.angle_alpha   90.00
_cell.angle_beta   90.00
_cell.angle_gamma   90.00
#
_symmetry.space_group_name_H-M   'P 1'
#
loop_
_entity.id
_entity.type
_entity.pdbx_description
1 polymer ?
#
loop_
_entity_poly.entity_id
_entity_poly.type
_entity_poly.pdbx_seq_one_letter_code
_entity_poly.pdbx_strand_id
1 'polypeptide(L)'
;MRSVLSGTDCVYHPAREAFWAGEHWEQFCHCEASTHAMCCSPSSCGPGQRCGTLRGIFGCHLLSCGTCQAAGHSHIITFDGKTVEFSGTYVSVFAESCGSSSSLPFLRVQPGKENRSSSPLTLIMEVSVQVNGTQVHLQRDSPGMTQVSTSFGDMSFLGTPTLHPNP
;
A
#
# COMPACT_ATOMS: atom_id res chain seq x y z
N MET A 1 34.92 -29.85 -8.32
CA MET A 1 33.79 -28.95 -7.99
C MET A 1 32.59 -29.83 -7.73
N ARG A 2 32.02 -29.81 -6.51
CA ARG A 2 30.84 -30.63 -6.17
C ARG A 2 29.74 -29.69 -5.69
N SER A 3 28.52 -29.93 -6.17
CA SER A 3 27.36 -29.04 -6.14
C SER A 3 26.17 -29.69 -5.45
N VAL A 4 25.29 -28.88 -4.88
CA VAL A 4 24.01 -29.31 -4.29
C VAL A 4 22.86 -28.77 -5.15
N LEU A 5 21.90 -29.63 -5.48
CA LEU A 5 20.72 -29.29 -6.27
C LEU A 5 19.59 -28.83 -5.32
N SER A 6 18.92 -27.71 -5.61
CA SER A 6 17.75 -27.25 -4.86
C SER A 6 16.51 -27.17 -5.74
N GLY A 7 15.42 -27.84 -5.33
CA GLY A 7 14.11 -27.71 -5.98
C GLY A 7 13.95 -28.44 -7.32
N THR A 8 12.82 -28.18 -7.99
CA THR A 8 12.43 -28.77 -9.29
C THR A 8 13.20 -28.18 -10.48
N ASP A 9 13.90 -27.06 -10.28
CA ASP A 9 14.82 -26.46 -11.25
C ASP A 9 16.25 -26.61 -10.73
N CYS A 10 17.07 -27.42 -11.40
CA CYS A 10 18.44 -27.74 -10.98
C CYS A 10 19.38 -26.52 -11.06
N VAL A 11 19.42 -25.69 -10.01
CA VAL A 11 20.32 -24.52 -9.91
C VAL A 11 21.63 -24.88 -9.18
N TYR A 12 22.75 -24.37 -9.70
CA TYR A 12 24.09 -24.54 -9.12
C TYR A 12 24.39 -23.46 -8.08
N HIS A 13 24.84 -23.87 -6.88
CA HIS A 13 25.25 -22.97 -5.80
C HIS A 13 26.68 -23.26 -5.31
N PRO A 14 27.64 -22.31 -5.38
CA PRO A 14 28.99 -22.49 -4.84
C PRO A 14 29.03 -22.64 -3.30
N ALA A 15 30.11 -23.27 -2.81
CA ALA A 15 30.34 -23.40 -1.37
C ALA A 15 30.45 -22.02 -0.70
N ARG A 16 29.86 -21.87 0.50
CA ARG A 16 29.70 -20.61 1.26
C ARG A 16 28.69 -19.61 0.67
N GLU A 17 28.01 -19.94 -0.42
CA GLU A 17 26.87 -19.13 -0.87
C GLU A 17 25.69 -19.28 0.10
N ALA A 18 24.97 -18.18 0.30
CA ALA A 18 23.71 -18.16 1.01
C ALA A 18 22.67 -17.43 0.15
N PHE A 19 21.45 -17.98 0.13
CA PHE A 19 20.36 -17.50 -0.71
C PHE A 19 19.00 -17.81 -0.09
N TRP A 20 17.96 -17.20 -0.65
CA TRP A 20 16.58 -17.36 -0.20
C TRP A 20 15.81 -18.26 -1.16
N ALA A 21 14.96 -19.16 -0.64
CA ALA A 21 14.24 -20.19 -1.38
C ALA A 21 12.75 -20.28 -0.97
N GLY A 22 11.90 -20.80 -1.86
CA GLY A 22 10.45 -20.97 -1.67
C GLY A 22 9.58 -19.94 -2.42
N GLU A 23 8.27 -20.23 -2.61
CA GLU A 23 7.34 -19.38 -3.38
C GLU A 23 7.15 -17.96 -2.81
N HIS A 24 7.54 -17.73 -1.56
CA HIS A 24 7.60 -16.41 -0.94
C HIS A 24 8.86 -16.20 -0.11
N TRP A 25 9.95 -16.89 -0.47
CA TRP A 25 11.23 -16.80 0.22
C TRP A 25 11.13 -17.13 1.71
N GLU A 26 10.37 -18.18 2.02
CA GLU A 26 10.10 -18.66 3.38
C GLU A 26 11.28 -19.44 3.97
N GLN A 27 12.33 -19.67 3.19
CA GLN A 27 13.52 -20.39 3.63
C GLN A 27 14.80 -19.60 3.30
N PHE A 28 15.70 -19.52 4.28
CA PHE A 28 17.07 -19.06 4.08
C PHE A 28 18.00 -20.27 4.09
N CYS A 29 18.73 -20.46 3.00
CA CYS A 29 19.63 -21.60 2.80
C CYS A 29 21.08 -21.13 2.68
N HIS A 30 22.00 -21.91 3.22
CA HIS A 30 23.44 -21.72 2.99
C HIS A 30 24.12 -23.07 2.72
N CYS A 31 25.17 -23.03 1.90
CA CYS A 31 25.98 -24.20 1.58
C CYS A 31 27.15 -24.30 2.55
N GLU A 32 27.08 -25.25 3.49
CA GLU A 32 28.13 -25.50 4.47
C GLU A 32 29.37 -26.05 3.75
N ALA A 33 30.48 -25.32 3.83
CA ALA A 33 31.67 -25.62 3.04
C ALA A 33 32.38 -26.89 3.49
N SER A 34 32.23 -27.24 4.77
CA SER A 34 32.87 -28.40 5.40
C SER A 34 32.14 -29.71 5.10
N THR A 35 30.81 -29.69 5.12
CA THR A 35 29.97 -30.89 4.93
C THR A 35 29.41 -31.00 3.52
N HIS A 36 29.52 -29.94 2.71
CA HIS A 36 28.87 -29.81 1.40
C HIS A 36 27.35 -30.03 1.46
N ALA A 37 26.75 -29.80 2.64
CA ALA A 37 25.33 -29.91 2.85
C ALA A 37 24.66 -28.54 2.67
N MET A 38 23.46 -28.56 2.11
CA MET A 38 22.58 -27.40 2.09
C MET A 38 21.81 -27.34 3.41
N CYS A 39 21.98 -26.26 4.14
CA CYS A 39 21.31 -26.02 5.41
C CYS A 39 20.29 -24.90 5.24
N CYS A 40 19.01 -25.26 5.27
CA CYS A 40 17.89 -24.32 5.15
C CYS A 40 17.17 -24.15 6.48
N SER A 41 16.79 -22.92 6.79
CA SER A 41 16.02 -22.56 7.97
C SER A 41 14.80 -21.72 7.57
N PRO A 42 13.66 -21.82 8.28
CA PRO A 42 12.53 -20.94 8.04
C PRO A 42 12.95 -19.48 8.22
N SER A 43 12.51 -18.63 7.31
CA SER A 43 12.86 -17.23 7.31
C SER A 43 11.63 -16.38 7.15
N SER A 44 11.48 -15.40 8.04
CA SER A 44 10.42 -14.40 8.01
C SER A 44 11.02 -13.04 8.27
N CYS A 45 10.46 -12.02 7.64
CA CYS A 45 10.84 -10.64 7.96
C CYS A 45 10.26 -10.24 9.33
N GLY A 46 10.93 -9.30 10.00
CA GLY A 46 10.48 -8.80 11.29
C GLY A 46 9.11 -8.11 11.21
N PRO A 47 8.50 -7.79 12.36
CA PRO A 47 7.24 -7.05 12.40
C PRO A 47 7.33 -5.76 11.58
N GLY A 48 6.32 -5.52 10.73
CA GLY A 48 6.27 -4.31 9.90
C GLY A 48 7.20 -4.33 8.69
N GLN A 49 7.78 -5.48 8.33
CA GLN A 49 8.60 -5.65 7.14
C GLN A 49 7.96 -6.63 6.15
N ARG A 50 8.19 -6.41 4.86
CA ARG A 50 7.87 -7.34 3.78
C ARG A 50 9.14 -7.82 3.10
N CYS A 51 9.16 -9.10 2.76
CA CYS A 51 10.19 -9.64 1.88
C CYS A 51 9.91 -9.16 0.45
N GLY A 52 10.95 -8.75 -0.26
CA GLY A 52 10.85 -8.46 -1.68
C GLY A 52 12.04 -7.66 -2.21
N THR A 53 11.92 -7.28 -3.47
CA THR A 53 12.91 -6.44 -4.13
C THR A 53 12.44 -4.99 -4.09
N LEU A 54 13.19 -4.13 -3.41
CA LEU A 54 12.96 -2.68 -3.40
C LEU A 54 14.17 -2.00 -4.04
N ARG A 55 13.94 -1.23 -5.11
CA ARG A 55 15.00 -0.51 -5.85
C ARG A 55 16.16 -1.41 -6.30
N GLY A 56 15.84 -2.64 -6.73
CA GLY A 56 16.82 -3.62 -7.17
C GLY A 56 17.59 -4.34 -6.06
N ILE A 57 17.35 -3.98 -4.79
CA ILE A 57 17.94 -4.64 -3.63
C ILE A 57 16.92 -5.60 -3.02
N PHE A 58 17.29 -6.87 -2.95
CA PHE A 58 16.48 -7.90 -2.31
C PHE A 58 16.70 -7.89 -0.80
N GLY A 59 15.62 -7.97 -0.02
CA GLY A 59 15.71 -8.11 1.43
C GLY A 59 14.39 -7.87 2.16
N CYS A 60 14.47 -7.81 3.48
CA CYS A 60 13.36 -7.36 4.31
C CYS A 60 13.30 -5.83 4.29
N HIS A 61 12.30 -5.29 3.61
CA HIS A 61 12.05 -3.87 3.55
C HIS A 61 10.95 -3.52 4.54
N LEU A 62 11.12 -2.41 5.24
CA LEU A 62 10.01 -1.84 6.01
C LEU A 62 8.80 -1.67 5.09
N LEU A 63 7.62 -1.97 5.61
CA LEU A 63 6.36 -1.54 5.01
C LEU A 63 6.40 -0.01 4.99
N SER A 64 6.92 0.56 3.92
CA SER A 64 7.03 2.00 3.78
C SER A 64 5.62 2.55 3.65
N CYS A 65 5.18 3.33 4.64
CA CYS A 65 4.00 4.17 4.49
C CYS A 65 4.31 5.19 3.39
N GLY A 66 3.72 5.01 2.22
CA GLY A 66 3.67 6.05 1.20
C GLY A 66 2.57 7.05 1.55
N THR A 67 2.77 8.33 1.23
CA THR A 67 1.70 9.33 1.31
C THR A 67 1.22 9.65 -0.10
N CYS A 68 -0.08 9.49 -0.36
CA CYS A 68 -0.73 10.03 -1.54
C CYS A 68 -1.40 11.35 -1.15
N GLN A 69 -1.19 12.41 -1.94
CA GLN A 69 -1.73 13.73 -1.65
C GLN A 69 -2.54 14.25 -2.82
N ALA A 70 -3.65 14.91 -2.53
CA ALA A 70 -4.47 15.59 -3.51
C ALA A 70 -4.68 17.03 -3.05
N ALA A 71 -4.18 17.99 -3.84
CA ALA A 71 -4.27 19.40 -3.51
C ALA A 71 -4.72 20.21 -4.74
N GLY A 72 -5.65 21.14 -4.52
CA GLY A 72 -6.12 22.05 -5.56
C GLY A 72 -7.12 21.43 -6.55
N HIS A 73 -6.91 21.72 -7.84
CA HIS A 73 -7.86 21.49 -8.94
C HIS A 73 -7.66 20.15 -9.66
N SER A 74 -6.41 19.75 -9.92
CA SER A 74 -6.12 18.51 -10.67
C SER A 74 -4.87 17.74 -10.20
N HIS A 75 -4.06 18.27 -9.28
CA HIS A 75 -2.77 17.65 -8.99
C HIS A 75 -2.88 16.56 -7.90
N ILE A 76 -2.45 15.35 -8.25
CA ILE A 76 -2.29 14.23 -7.32
C ILE A 76 -0.80 13.91 -7.24
N ILE A 77 -0.28 13.77 -6.02
CA ILE A 77 1.02 13.18 -5.76
C ILE A 77 0.78 11.73 -5.37
N THR A 78 1.23 10.79 -6.19
CA THR A 78 1.08 9.35 -5.97
C THR A 78 2.00 8.85 -4.86
N PHE A 79 1.77 7.62 -4.38
CA PHE A 79 2.58 6.99 -3.32
C PHE A 79 4.08 6.88 -3.66
N ASP A 80 4.43 6.80 -4.94
CA ASP A 80 5.82 6.81 -5.43
C ASP A 80 6.37 8.22 -5.71
N GLY A 81 5.63 9.26 -5.30
CA GLY A 81 6.06 10.67 -5.37
C GLY A 81 5.87 11.31 -6.75
N LYS A 82 5.21 10.65 -7.70
CA LYS A 82 4.96 11.23 -9.02
C LYS A 82 3.77 12.19 -8.97
N THR A 83 3.91 13.32 -9.65
CA THR A 83 2.80 14.24 -9.85
C THR A 83 2.04 13.84 -11.10
N VAL A 84 0.74 13.59 -10.97
CA VAL A 84 -0.17 13.32 -12.08
C VAL A 84 -1.30 14.33 -12.09
N GLU A 85 -1.76 14.66 -13.29
CA GLU A 85 -2.90 15.56 -13.47
C GLU A 85 -4.18 14.75 -13.64
N PHE A 86 -5.16 15.07 -12.83
CA PHE A 86 -6.46 14.45 -12.80
C PHE A 86 -7.49 15.40 -13.43
N SER A 87 -7.64 15.30 -14.75
CA SER A 87 -8.48 16.17 -15.56
C SER A 87 -9.88 15.57 -15.78
N GLY A 88 -10.94 16.30 -15.41
CA GLY A 88 -12.34 15.91 -15.64
C GLY A 88 -13.24 15.88 -14.39
N THR A 89 -14.54 15.64 -14.60
CA THR A 89 -15.63 15.63 -13.59
C THR A 89 -16.01 14.22 -13.10
N TYR A 90 -15.26 13.19 -13.52
CA TYR A 90 -15.60 11.80 -13.18
C TYR A 90 -15.06 11.39 -11.81
N VAL A 91 -15.79 10.52 -11.11
CA VAL A 91 -15.31 9.86 -9.88
C VAL A 91 -14.20 8.91 -10.26
N SER A 92 -12.96 9.19 -9.85
CA SER A 92 -11.84 8.25 -10.01
C SER A 92 -11.38 7.76 -8.66
N VAL A 93 -11.12 6.46 -8.56
CA VAL A 93 -10.57 5.86 -7.34
C VAL A 93 -9.13 6.33 -7.18
N PHE A 94 -8.81 7.02 -6.09
CA PHE A 94 -7.45 7.53 -5.82
C PHE A 94 -6.56 6.48 -5.17
N ALA A 95 -7.14 5.67 -4.30
CA ALA A 95 -6.47 4.56 -3.66
C ALA A 95 -7.48 3.44 -3.41
N GLU A 96 -7.08 2.21 -3.70
CA GLU A 96 -7.84 1.02 -3.37
C GLU A 96 -6.89 -0.11 -2.97
N SER A 97 -7.26 -0.86 -1.94
CA SER A 97 -6.55 -2.07 -1.54
C SER A 97 -6.69 -3.15 -2.63
N CYS A 98 -5.57 -3.66 -3.13
CA CYS A 98 -5.55 -4.77 -4.07
C CYS A 98 -5.55 -6.11 -3.32
N GLY A 99 -6.51 -6.98 -3.65
CA GLY A 99 -6.62 -8.34 -3.11
C GLY A 99 -7.40 -8.43 -1.79
N SER A 100 -7.95 -9.62 -1.54
CA SER A 100 -8.63 -9.98 -0.30
C SER A 100 -7.66 -10.66 0.66
N SER A 101 -6.69 -9.91 1.20
CA SER A 101 -5.87 -10.44 2.30
C SER A 101 -6.70 -10.45 3.58
N SER A 102 -6.81 -11.59 4.25
CA SER A 102 -7.54 -11.72 5.53
C SER A 102 -6.95 -10.85 6.67
N SER A 103 -5.75 -10.31 6.47
CA SER A 103 -4.98 -9.55 7.46
C SER A 103 -5.07 -8.02 7.33
N LEU A 104 -5.62 -7.48 6.23
CA LEU A 104 -5.74 -6.03 6.02
C LEU A 104 -7.18 -5.65 5.67
N PRO A 105 -7.70 -4.55 6.24
CA PRO A 105 -9.04 -4.07 5.90
C PRO A 105 -9.08 -3.61 4.45
N PHE A 106 -10.22 -3.85 3.78
CA PHE A 106 -10.49 -3.23 2.49
C PHE A 106 -10.54 -1.71 2.66
N LEU A 107 -9.83 -0.99 1.81
CA LEU A 107 -9.81 0.47 1.77
C LEU A 107 -10.09 0.94 0.35
N ARG A 108 -11.01 1.90 0.19
CA ARG A 108 -11.22 2.62 -1.08
C ARG A 108 -11.41 4.11 -0.79
N VAL A 109 -10.68 4.96 -1.51
CA VAL A 109 -10.74 6.43 -1.39
C VAL A 109 -11.15 7.02 -2.74
N GLN A 110 -12.24 7.77 -2.74
CA GLN A 110 -12.85 8.38 -3.93
C GLN A 110 -13.16 9.85 -3.67
N PRO A 111 -12.49 10.78 -4.37
CA PRO A 111 -12.92 12.17 -4.40
C PRO A 111 -14.02 12.37 -5.43
N GLY A 112 -15.04 13.13 -5.05
CA GLY A 112 -16.01 13.70 -5.96
C GLY A 112 -15.58 15.09 -6.38
N LYS A 113 -15.56 15.31 -7.69
CA LYS A 113 -15.24 16.59 -8.30
C LYS A 113 -16.51 17.22 -8.86
N GLU A 114 -16.70 18.51 -8.58
CA GLU A 114 -17.82 19.27 -9.12
C GLU A 114 -17.32 20.52 -9.83
N ASN A 115 -18.06 20.93 -10.85
CA ASN A 115 -17.88 22.20 -11.52
C ASN A 115 -18.90 23.19 -10.92
N ARG A 116 -18.42 24.22 -10.21
CA ARG A 116 -19.32 25.24 -9.68
C ARG A 116 -19.79 26.13 -10.81
N SER A 117 -21.10 26.40 -10.89
CA SER A 117 -21.69 27.32 -11.87
C SER A 117 -21.06 28.72 -11.88
N SER A 118 -20.37 29.10 -10.81
CA SER A 118 -19.67 30.38 -10.62
C SER A 118 -18.17 30.38 -10.95
N SER A 119 -17.57 29.24 -11.32
CA SER A 119 -16.14 29.14 -11.61
C SER A 119 -15.84 28.08 -12.67
N PRO A 120 -14.97 28.35 -13.66
CA PRO A 120 -14.57 27.33 -14.65
C PRO A 120 -13.66 26.24 -14.07
N LEU A 121 -13.33 26.29 -12.76
CA LEU A 121 -12.41 25.37 -12.11
C LEU A 121 -13.16 24.18 -11.50
N THR A 122 -12.75 22.97 -11.89
CA THR A 122 -13.19 21.73 -11.22
C THR A 122 -12.44 21.56 -9.90
N LEU A 123 -13.18 21.43 -8.79
CA LEU A 123 -12.61 21.27 -7.45
C LEU A 123 -13.06 19.96 -6.81
N ILE A 124 -12.21 19.41 -5.94
CA ILE A 124 -12.61 18.31 -5.06
C ILE A 124 -13.60 18.86 -4.04
N MET A 125 -14.88 18.50 -4.19
CA MET A 125 -15.96 18.97 -3.32
C MET A 125 -16.30 17.97 -2.23
N GLU A 126 -16.09 16.68 -2.49
CA GLU A 126 -16.35 15.63 -1.52
C GLU A 126 -15.25 14.57 -1.56
N VAL A 127 -15.12 13.86 -0.44
CA VAL A 127 -14.25 12.68 -0.34
C VAL A 127 -15.04 11.58 0.36
N SER A 128 -15.17 10.46 -0.33
CA SER A 128 -15.70 9.20 0.19
C SER A 128 -14.54 8.27 0.55
N VAL A 129 -14.54 7.77 1.78
CA VAL A 129 -13.59 6.77 2.27
C VAL A 129 -14.37 5.54 2.72
N GLN A 130 -14.10 4.39 2.12
CA GLN A 130 -14.73 3.13 2.48
C GLN A 130 -13.71 2.23 3.18
N VAL A 131 -14.06 1.74 4.37
CA VAL A 131 -13.26 0.80 5.18
C VAL A 131 -14.15 -0.33 5.68
N ASN A 132 -13.91 -1.57 5.26
CA ASN A 132 -14.64 -2.77 5.74
C ASN A 132 -16.17 -2.61 5.85
N GLY A 133 -16.81 -1.98 4.86
CA GLY A 133 -18.27 -1.76 4.84
C GLY A 133 -18.76 -0.52 5.61
N THR A 134 -17.87 0.21 6.27
CA THR A 134 -18.12 1.57 6.77
C THR A 134 -17.77 2.58 5.68
N GLN A 135 -18.66 3.53 5.41
CA GLN A 135 -18.43 4.62 4.48
C GLN A 135 -18.38 5.94 5.25
N VAL A 136 -17.31 6.69 5.06
CA VAL A 136 -17.11 8.03 5.62
C VAL A 136 -17.21 9.03 4.48
N HIS A 137 -18.08 10.02 4.63
CA HIS A 137 -18.33 11.05 3.64
C HIS A 137 -17.94 12.42 4.22
N LEU A 138 -17.10 13.14 3.48
CA LEU A 138 -16.60 14.47 3.82
C LEU A 138 -17.03 15.42 2.70
N GLN A 139 -17.59 16.57 3.05
CA GLN A 139 -17.96 17.61 2.09
C GLN A 139 -17.25 18.92 2.40
N ARG A 140 -16.84 19.62 1.34
CA ARG A 140 -16.16 20.92 1.43
C ARG A 140 -17.06 22.00 2.03
N ASP A 141 -18.36 21.94 1.77
CA ASP A 141 -19.34 22.96 2.20
C ASP A 141 -19.84 22.76 3.63
N SER A 142 -19.48 21.65 4.28
CA SER A 142 -19.75 21.38 5.70
C SER A 142 -18.46 21.03 6.44
N PRO A 143 -17.46 21.94 6.46
CA PRO A 143 -16.17 21.67 7.09
C PRO A 143 -16.34 21.34 8.58
N GLY A 144 -15.67 20.27 9.02
CA GLY A 144 -15.76 19.75 10.39
C GLY A 144 -16.94 18.80 10.63
N MET A 145 -17.85 18.66 9.66
CA MET A 145 -18.91 17.66 9.71
C MET A 145 -18.50 16.42 8.91
N THR A 146 -18.57 15.26 9.58
CA THR A 146 -18.26 13.97 8.97
C THR A 146 -19.50 13.08 9.05
N GLN A 147 -19.95 12.56 7.91
CA GLN A 147 -21.03 11.58 7.87
C GLN A 147 -20.43 10.18 7.79
N VAL A 148 -20.94 9.27 8.61
CA VAL A 148 -20.48 7.88 8.68
C VAL A 148 -21.67 6.97 8.51
N SER A 149 -21.66 6.20 7.44
CA SER A 149 -22.67 5.21 7.09
C SER A 149 -22.14 3.81 7.36
N THR A 150 -22.90 3.00 8.10
CA THR A 150 -22.57 1.60 8.39
C THR A 150 -23.76 0.70 8.08
N SER A 151 -23.55 -0.62 8.03
CA SER A 151 -24.65 -1.59 7.95
C SER A 151 -25.67 -1.49 9.11
N PHE A 152 -25.32 -0.78 10.18
CA PHE A 152 -26.15 -0.58 11.37
C PHE A 152 -26.84 0.80 11.41
N GLY A 153 -26.64 1.64 10.38
CA GLY A 153 -27.25 2.98 10.26
C GLY A 153 -26.24 4.10 10.04
N ASP A 154 -26.77 5.31 9.81
CA ASP A 154 -26.03 6.55 9.54
C ASP A 154 -25.83 7.38 10.81
N MET A 155 -24.63 7.95 10.97
CA MET A 155 -24.23 8.78 12.11
C MET A 155 -23.49 10.02 11.62
N SER A 156 -23.70 11.16 12.29
CA SER A 156 -23.02 12.43 11.98
C SER A 156 -22.14 12.84 13.15
N PHE A 157 -20.88 13.18 12.87
CA PHE A 157 -19.93 13.64 13.88
C PHE A 157 -19.48 15.06 13.58
N LEU A 158 -19.35 15.86 14.63
CA LEU A 158 -18.66 17.16 14.60
C LEU A 158 -17.24 16.92 15.13
N GLY A 159 -16.26 16.95 14.23
CA GLY A 159 -14.84 16.81 14.55
C GLY A 159 -14.09 18.08 14.17
N THR A 160 -13.13 18.49 14.98
CA THR A 160 -12.17 19.52 14.58
C THR A 160 -11.14 18.88 13.63
N PRO A 161 -10.88 19.45 12.44
CA PRO A 161 -9.84 18.93 11.57
C PRO A 161 -8.47 19.19 12.21
N THR A 162 -7.92 18.17 12.88
CA THR A 162 -6.53 18.20 13.33
C THR A 162 -5.64 17.87 12.14
N LEU A 163 -5.20 18.90 11.42
CA LEU A 163 -4.03 18.81 10.56
C LEU A 163 -2.82 18.59 11.48
N HIS A 164 -2.37 17.34 11.62
CA HIS A 164 -1.07 17.09 12.21
C HIS A 164 -0.01 17.65 11.25
N PRO A 165 0.84 18.61 11.69
CA PRO A 165 2.01 18.97 10.93
C PRO A 165 2.92 17.75 10.83
N ASN A 166 3.33 17.43 9.60
CA ASN A 166 4.24 16.31 9.31
C ASN A 166 5.58 16.57 10.04
N PRO A 167 6.18 15.58 10.74
CA PRO A 167 7.53 15.69 11.30
C PRO A 167 8.62 15.81 10.23
#